data_AF-A0A6I3U5R3-F1
#
_entry.id   AF-A0A6I3U5R3-F1
#
_cell.length_a   1.000
_cell.length_b   1.000
_cell.length_c   1.000
_cell.angle_alpha   90.00
_cell.angle_beta   90.00
_cell.angle_gamma   90.00
#
_symmetry.space_group_name_H-M   'P 1'
#
loop_
_entity.id
_entity.type
_entity.pdbx_description
1 polymer ?
#
loop_
_entity_poly.entity_id
_entity_poly.type
_entity_poly.pdbx_seq_one_letter_code
_entity_poly.pdbx_strand_id
1 'polypeptide(L)'
;AITVSANRGQTTIINASLENATLNTNGYLLRIEGSRIKNSKFTTPNIINIFKTELTDSQVKTEGGHIYAENIKVRGKVELDSHNHLRLFLSKT
;
A
#
# COMPACT_ATOMS: atom_id res chain seq x y z
N ALA A 1 5.08 -17.12 8.90
CA ALA A 1 5.42 -16.17 9.96
C ALA A 1 5.15 -14.76 9.45
N ILE A 2 4.47 -13.92 10.22
CA ILE A 2 4.23 -12.52 9.85
C ILE A 2 5.37 -11.70 10.44
N THR A 3 6.07 -10.92 9.60
CA THR A 3 7.07 -9.96 10.09
C THR A 3 6.49 -8.56 9.96
N VAL A 4 6.17 -7.95 11.09
CA VAL A 4 5.89 -6.52 11.18
C VAL A 4 6.98 -5.89 12.03
N SER A 5 7.69 -4.91 11.46
CA SER A 5 8.72 -4.16 12.17
C SER A 5 8.53 -2.67 11.94
N ALA A 6 8.67 -1.89 13.01
CA ALA A 6 8.78 -0.45 12.95
C ALA A 6 10.22 -0.05 13.32
N ASN A 7 10.93 0.59 12.41
CA ASN A 7 12.30 1.06 12.66
C ASN A 7 12.53 2.41 11.98
N ARG A 8 13.02 3.41 12.74
CA ARG A 8 13.42 4.74 12.24
C ARG A 8 12.43 5.35 11.24
N GLY A 9 11.13 5.34 11.58
CA GLY A 9 10.09 5.91 10.75
C GLY A 9 9.65 5.02 9.57
N GLN A 10 10.08 3.76 9.49
CA GLN A 10 9.56 2.81 8.52
C GLN A 10 8.77 1.70 9.21
N THR A 11 7.53 1.46 8.78
CA THR A 11 6.75 0.25 9.08
C THR A 11 6.83 -0.70 7.90
N THR A 12 7.15 -1.96 8.14
CA THR A 12 7.29 -2.98 7.09
C THR A 12 6.35 -4.15 7.34
N ILE A 13 5.65 -4.60 6.29
CA ILE A 13 4.79 -5.80 6.27
C ILE A 13 5.30 -6.70 5.14
N ILE A 14 5.81 -7.88 5.47
CA ILE A 14 6.36 -8.82 4.48
C ILE A 14 5.70 -10.19 4.64
N ASN A 15 5.33 -10.81 3.52
CA ASN A 15 4.79 -12.17 3.44
C ASN A 15 3.62 -12.41 4.41
N ALA A 16 2.74 -11.42 4.54
CA ALA A 16 1.61 -11.45 5.45
C ALA A 16 0.28 -11.60 4.69
N SER A 17 -0.66 -12.33 5.29
CA SER A 17 -2.06 -12.32 4.88
C SER A 17 -2.85 -11.57 5.94
N LEU A 18 -3.35 -10.38 5.59
CA LEU A 18 -4.10 -9.52 6.50
C LEU A 18 -5.52 -9.34 5.96
N GLU A 19 -6.52 -9.60 6.80
CA GLU A 19 -7.93 -9.44 6.48
C GLU A 19 -8.63 -8.62 7.58
N ASN A 20 -9.49 -7.69 7.19
CA ASN A 20 -10.21 -6.79 8.12
C ASN A 20 -9.27 -5.96 9.02
N ALA A 21 -8.06 -5.67 8.56
CA ALA A 21 -7.05 -4.97 9.34
C ALA A 21 -7.11 -3.45 9.11
N THR A 22 -6.86 -2.69 10.18
CA THR A 22 -6.60 -1.25 10.08
C THR A 22 -5.19 -0.96 10.58
N LEU A 23 -4.39 -0.28 9.77
CA LEU A 23 -3.05 0.18 10.15
C LEU A 23 -2.95 1.67 9.94
N ASN A 24 -2.67 2.40 11.01
CA ASN A 24 -2.29 3.81 10.95
C ASN A 24 -0.87 3.90 11.49
N THR A 25 0.09 4.18 10.62
CA THR A 25 1.49 4.34 11.02
C THR A 25 1.87 5.81 10.98
N ASN A 26 2.50 6.29 12.04
CA ASN A 26 3.10 7.62 12.09
C ASN A 26 4.52 7.65 11.47
N GLY A 27 4.98 6.50 10.96
CA GLY A 27 6.24 6.42 10.24
C GLY A 27 6.20 7.20 8.94
N TYR A 28 7.37 7.69 8.53
CA TYR A 28 7.61 8.28 7.22
C TYR A 28 7.30 7.31 6.06
N LEU A 29 7.58 6.00 6.21
CA LEU A 29 7.45 5.01 5.14
C LEU A 29 6.65 3.79 5.60
N LEU A 30 5.67 3.37 4.80
CA LEU A 30 5.06 2.05 4.86
C LEU A 30 5.57 1.20 3.69
N ARG A 31 6.23 0.08 3.97
CA ARG A 31 6.64 -0.91 2.96
C ARG A 31 5.78 -2.16 3.09
N ILE A 32 5.15 -2.58 1.99
CA ILE A 32 4.37 -3.82 1.91
C ILE A 32 4.95 -4.67 0.79
N GLU A 33 5.33 -5.91 1.09
CA GLU A 33 5.93 -6.80 0.10
C GLU A 33 5.42 -8.24 0.23
N GLY A 34 5.19 -8.91 -0.91
CA GLY A 34 4.87 -10.34 -0.95
C GLY A 34 3.59 -10.72 -0.19
N SER A 35 2.68 -9.75 0.02
CA SER A 35 1.57 -9.88 0.96
C SER A 35 0.21 -9.99 0.25
N ARG A 36 -0.80 -10.47 0.98
CA ARG A 36 -2.21 -10.45 0.56
C ARG A 36 -3.00 -9.62 1.57
N ILE A 37 -3.59 -8.53 1.09
CA ILE A 37 -4.36 -7.60 1.92
C ILE A 37 -5.80 -7.61 1.42
N LYS A 38 -6.74 -7.93 2.31
CA LYS A 38 -8.16 -8.04 2.01
C LYS A 38 -9.00 -7.22 2.96
N ASN A 39 -10.00 -6.49 2.45
CA ASN A 39 -10.92 -5.68 3.25
C ASN A 39 -10.23 -4.85 4.35
N SER A 40 -9.09 -4.25 4.03
CA SER A 40 -8.23 -3.59 5.02
C SER A 40 -7.95 -2.14 4.62
N LYS A 41 -7.63 -1.31 5.61
CA LYS A 41 -7.36 0.13 5.42
C LYS A 41 -6.05 0.53 6.06
N PHE A 42 -5.07 0.92 5.24
CA PHE A 42 -3.75 1.33 5.69
C PHE A 42 -3.46 2.79 5.35
N THR A 43 -3.01 3.55 6.35
CA THR A 43 -2.68 4.98 6.23
C THR A 43 -1.27 5.26 6.74
N THR A 44 -0.53 6.09 6.02
CA THR A 44 0.77 6.66 6.44
C THR A 44 0.86 8.14 6.03
N PRO A 45 1.59 8.98 6.76
CA PRO A 45 1.73 10.39 6.38
C PRO A 45 2.40 10.63 5.03
N ASN A 46 3.46 9.89 4.67
CA ASN A 46 4.30 10.26 3.51
C ASN A 46 4.35 9.22 2.40
N ILE A 47 5.03 8.09 2.58
CA ILE A 47 5.34 7.19 1.45
C ILE A 47 4.74 5.81 1.68
N ILE A 48 4.07 5.26 0.66
CA ILE A 48 3.74 3.84 0.60
C ILE A 48 4.49 3.20 -0.55
N ASN A 49 5.29 2.18 -0.24
CA ASN A 49 5.90 1.30 -1.23
C ASN A 49 5.21 -0.07 -1.19
N ILE A 50 4.70 -0.52 -2.35
CA ILE A 50 3.98 -1.80 -2.48
C ILE A 50 4.66 -2.65 -3.56
N PHE A 51 5.07 -3.86 -3.19
CA PHE A 51 5.74 -4.80 -4.09
C PHE A 51 5.09 -6.18 -4.04
N LYS A 52 4.89 -6.84 -5.19
CA LYS A 52 4.47 -8.25 -5.26
C LYS A 52 3.28 -8.58 -4.34
N THR A 53 2.34 -7.63 -4.23
CA THR A 53 1.27 -7.66 -3.22
C THR A 53 -0.08 -7.68 -3.93
N GLU A 54 -0.99 -8.47 -3.38
CA GLU A 54 -2.38 -8.54 -3.82
C GLU A 54 -3.25 -7.68 -2.90
N LEU A 55 -3.98 -6.73 -3.48
CA LEU A 55 -4.97 -5.92 -2.78
C LEU A 55 -6.37 -6.32 -3.27
N THR A 56 -7.24 -6.73 -2.35
CA THR A 56 -8.65 -7.04 -2.63
C THR A 56 -9.53 -6.21 -1.70
N ASP A 57 -10.43 -5.41 -2.28
CA ASP A 57 -11.37 -4.55 -1.53
C ASP A 57 -10.68 -3.74 -0.41
N SER A 58 -9.44 -3.30 -0.67
CA SER A 58 -8.58 -2.68 0.36
C SER A 58 -8.19 -1.27 -0.05
N GLN A 59 -8.01 -0.42 0.96
CA GLN A 59 -7.60 0.97 0.79
C GLN A 59 -6.19 1.17 1.33
N VAL A 60 -5.35 1.82 0.52
CA VAL A 60 -4.06 2.37 0.94
C VAL A 60 -4.08 3.88 0.71
N LYS A 61 -3.65 4.66 1.71
CA LYS A 61 -3.69 6.13 1.64
C LYS A 61 -2.41 6.73 2.20
N THR A 62 -1.84 7.67 1.46
CA THR A 62 -0.88 8.64 2.00
C THR A 62 -1.54 10.00 2.19
N GLU A 63 -1.08 10.79 3.17
CA GLU A 63 -1.64 12.12 3.46
C GLU A 63 -0.84 13.28 2.84
N GLY A 64 0.40 13.05 2.39
CA GLY A 64 1.24 14.13 1.89
C GLY A 64 2.36 13.77 0.93
N GLY A 65 2.56 12.49 0.60
CA GLY A 65 3.64 12.06 -0.30
C GLY A 65 3.14 11.31 -1.53
N HIS A 66 3.71 10.14 -1.79
CA HIS A 66 3.43 9.35 -2.98
C HIS A 66 3.23 7.87 -2.66
N ILE A 67 2.55 7.18 -3.56
CA ILE A 67 2.44 5.72 -3.57
C ILE A 67 3.30 5.22 -4.73
N TYR A 68 4.31 4.41 -4.42
CA TYR A 68 5.06 3.65 -5.41
C TYR A 68 4.61 2.19 -5.36
N ALA A 69 4.13 1.67 -6.49
CA ALA A 69 3.60 0.32 -6.56
C ALA A 69 4.13 -0.42 -7.79
N GLU A 70 4.71 -1.59 -7.58
CA GLU A 70 5.33 -2.41 -8.62
C GLU A 70 4.92 -3.88 -8.48
N ASN A 71 4.64 -4.52 -9.62
CA ASN A 71 4.20 -5.93 -9.67
C ASN A 71 3.00 -6.19 -8.74
N ILE A 72 2.06 -5.25 -8.68
CA ILE A 72 0.84 -5.35 -7.88
C ILE A 72 -0.28 -5.99 -8.68
N LYS A 73 -1.20 -6.65 -7.96
CA LYS A 73 -2.45 -7.13 -8.54
C LYS A 73 -3.59 -6.55 -7.72
N VAL A 74 -4.41 -5.72 -8.36
CA VAL A 74 -5.63 -5.17 -7.74
C VAL A 74 -6.82 -5.95 -8.24
N ARG A 75 -7.58 -6.54 -7.32
CA ARG A 75 -8.83 -7.26 -7.60
C ARG A 75 -9.99 -6.43 -7.05
N GLY A 76 -10.87 -5.99 -7.93
CA GLY A 76 -11.99 -5.09 -7.60
C GLY A 76 -11.92 -3.77 -8.37
N LYS A 77 -12.65 -2.77 -7.88
CA LYS A 77 -12.67 -1.42 -8.46
C LYS A 77 -11.38 -0.67 -8.11
N VAL A 78 -10.80 0.03 -9.10
CA VAL A 78 -9.72 0.99 -8.89
C VAL A 78 -10.27 2.39 -9.11
N GLU A 79 -10.18 3.23 -8.08
CA GLU A 79 -10.50 4.67 -8.17
C GLU A 79 -9.21 5.46 -7.93
N LEU A 80 -8.93 6.40 -8.83
CA LEU A 80 -7.81 7.32 -8.72
C LEU A 80 -8.37 8.73 -8.68
N ASP A 81 -8.15 9.41 -7.57
CA ASP A 81 -8.52 10.81 -7.38
C ASP A 81 -7.25 11.61 -7.07
N SER A 82 -7.05 12.73 -7.76
CA SER A 82 -5.89 13.60 -7.55
C SER A 82 -6.34 15.04 -7.48
N HIS A 83 -5.90 15.71 -6.41
CA HIS A 83 -6.23 17.11 -6.17
C HIS A 83 -5.61 18.07 -7.20
N ASN A 84 -4.45 17.70 -7.76
CA ASN A 84 -3.70 18.56 -8.68
C ASN A 84 -3.58 17.96 -10.09
N HIS A 85 -2.95 16.78 -10.20
CA HIS A 85 -2.72 16.13 -11.50
C HIS A 85 -2.65 14.60 -11.35
N LEU A 86 -3.21 13.88 -12.31
CA LEU A 86 -3.05 12.44 -12.45
C LEU A 86 -2.32 12.14 -13.76
N ARG A 87 -1.19 11.43 -13.70
CA ARG A 87 -0.45 10.98 -14.88
C ARG A 87 -0.43 9.45 -14.90
N LEU A 88 -0.98 8.86 -15.95
CA LEU A 88 -1.03 7.41 -16.15
C LEU A 88 -0.18 7.04 -17.37
N PHE A 89 0.77 6.13 -17.18
CA PHE A 89 1.51 5.51 -18.28
C PHE A 89 0.97 4.10 -18.51
N LEU A 90 0.27 3.93 -19.62
CA LEU A 90 -0.23 2.64 -20.07
C LEU A 90 0.78 2.09 -21.09
N SER A 91 1.46 1.01 -20.74
CA SER A 91 2.30 0.26 -21.69
C SER A 91 1.69 -1.12 -21.90
N LYS A 92 1.77 -1.62 -23.13
CA LYS A 92 1.29 -2.95 -23.48
C LYS A 92 2.32 -3.97 -22.98
N THR A 93 1.89 -4.91 -22.13
CA THR A 93 2.67 -6.10 -21.75
C THR A 93 2.64 -7.14 -22.84
#